data_AF-A0A4U6C8R0-F1
#
_entry.id   AF-A0A4U6C8R0-F1
#
_cell.length_a   1.000
_cell.length_b   1.000
_cell.length_c   1.000
_cell.angle_alpha   90.00
_cell.angle_beta   90.00
_cell.angle_gamma   90.00
#
_symmetry.space_group_name_H-M   'P 1'
#
loop_
_entity.id
_entity.type
_entity.pdbx_description
1 polymer ?
#
loop_
_entity_poly.entity_id
_entity_poly.type
_entity_poly.pdbx_seq_one_letter_code
_entity_poly.pdbx_strand_id
1 'polypeptide(L)'
;MRITFSTRFQNSKRTEPMNLRTKLIAACSVVALGFGPMLGVVHAQEASPVPNQEQPSAEAPSFSDEKLKSFAVAFLEVSKITQEYQPQLEGAKTPEDQQRVQSEASDKMVNAVESSEGISVEEYTQIIQAAQTDPELAQKINGHITEAAQ
;
A
#
# COMPACT_ATOMS: atom_id res chain seq x y z
N MET A 1 53.49 -7.93 -23.33
CA MET A 1 53.50 -7.63 -21.88
C MET A 1 52.06 -7.67 -21.39
N ARG A 2 51.73 -8.65 -20.50
CA ARG A 2 50.70 -8.58 -19.43
C ARG A 2 49.22 -8.38 -19.89
N ILE A 3 48.18 -9.11 -19.48
CA ILE A 3 47.92 -9.99 -18.33
C ILE A 3 46.85 -11.03 -18.72
N THR A 4 47.06 -12.24 -18.20
CA THR A 4 46.15 -13.38 -18.01
C THR A 4 44.83 -13.01 -17.32
N PHE A 5 43.67 -13.46 -17.82
CA PHE A 5 42.58 -13.84 -16.90
C PHE A 5 41.62 -14.86 -17.54
N SER A 6 41.89 -16.14 -17.25
CA SER A 6 40.89 -17.20 -17.30
C SER A 6 39.89 -17.00 -16.17
N THR A 7 38.60 -16.96 -16.46
CA THR A 7 37.57 -17.32 -15.47
C THR A 7 36.39 -17.95 -16.18
N ARG A 8 36.44 -19.28 -16.23
CA ARG A 8 35.32 -20.17 -16.50
C ARG A 8 35.16 -21.04 -15.26
N PHE A 9 34.39 -20.58 -14.25
CA PHE A 9 33.57 -21.41 -13.36
C PHE A 9 32.97 -20.58 -12.21
N GLN A 10 31.65 -20.40 -12.23
CA GLN A 10 30.73 -20.57 -11.09
C GLN A 10 29.32 -20.32 -11.65
N ASN A 11 28.54 -21.33 -12.02
CA ASN A 11 27.82 -22.23 -11.12
C ASN A 11 27.20 -21.50 -9.91
N SER A 12 26.13 -20.76 -10.15
CA SER A 12 25.10 -20.57 -9.14
C SER A 12 23.73 -20.76 -9.79
N LYS A 13 23.16 -21.90 -9.43
CA LYS A 13 21.83 -22.40 -9.73
C LYS A 13 20.79 -21.30 -9.52
N ARG A 14 20.03 -20.94 -10.56
CA ARG A 14 18.71 -20.34 -10.39
C ARG A 14 17.83 -20.75 -11.57
N THR A 15 17.39 -22.01 -11.48
CA THR A 15 16.31 -22.58 -12.27
C THR A 15 15.03 -21.77 -12.04
N GLU A 16 14.54 -21.18 -13.13
CA GLU A 16 13.16 -21.03 -13.61
C GLU A 16 11.97 -20.70 -12.66
N PRO A 17 11.00 -19.91 -13.15
CA PRO A 17 9.89 -19.34 -12.38
C PRO A 17 8.77 -20.35 -12.09
N MET A 18 8.25 -20.34 -10.86
CA MET A 18 7.08 -21.13 -10.47
C MET A 18 5.96 -20.23 -9.97
N ASN A 19 5.17 -19.72 -10.92
CA ASN A 19 3.76 -19.43 -10.66
C ASN A 19 3.05 -20.79 -10.50
N LEU A 20 2.79 -21.21 -9.26
CA LEU A 20 1.91 -22.35 -9.03
C LEU A 20 1.15 -22.21 -7.71
N ARG A 21 0.01 -21.53 -7.84
CA ARG A 21 -1.29 -21.89 -7.28
C ARG A 21 -1.29 -23.10 -6.34
N THR A 22 -1.53 -22.82 -5.06
CA THR A 22 -2.68 -23.34 -4.30
C THR A 22 -2.72 -24.86 -4.00
N LYS A 23 -2.89 -25.14 -2.68
CA LYS A 23 -3.33 -26.40 -2.00
C LYS A 23 -2.20 -27.43 -1.81
N LEU A 24 -1.96 -28.06 -0.65
CA LEU A 24 -2.87 -28.71 0.32
C LEU A 24 -2.20 -28.87 1.71
N ILE A 25 -3.05 -28.86 2.74
CA ILE A 25 -2.75 -28.99 4.18
C ILE A 25 -2.53 -30.47 4.55
N ALA A 26 -1.53 -30.73 5.39
CA ALA A 26 -1.16 -32.02 5.94
C ALA A 26 -2.16 -32.53 6.98
N ALA A 27 -2.46 -33.83 6.92
CA ALA A 27 -3.31 -34.59 7.83
C ALA A 27 -2.50 -35.28 8.96
N CYS A 28 -3.27 -35.89 9.89
CA CYS A 28 -2.90 -36.76 11.04
C CYS A 28 -3.01 -36.02 12.40
N SER A 29 -3.77 -36.47 13.41
CA SER A 29 -4.03 -37.86 13.83
C SER A 29 -5.34 -38.01 14.63
N VAL A 30 -5.92 -39.21 14.52
CA VAL A 30 -7.13 -39.70 15.21
C VAL A 30 -6.74 -40.33 16.55
N VAL A 31 -7.50 -40.07 17.62
CA VAL A 31 -7.64 -40.99 18.76
C VAL A 31 -9.11 -41.07 19.13
N ALA A 32 -9.68 -42.26 18.95
CA ALA A 32 -11.02 -42.64 19.35
C ALA A 32 -10.94 -43.44 20.67
N LEU A 33 -11.81 -43.12 21.62
CA LEU A 33 -12.19 -44.01 22.73
C LEU A 33 -13.70 -43.87 22.93
N GLY A 34 -14.43 -44.96 22.71
CA GLY A 34 -15.89 -45.00 22.68
C GLY A 34 -16.55 -45.35 24.00
N PHE A 35 -17.86 -45.06 24.07
CA PHE A 35 -18.85 -45.71 24.92
C PHE A 35 -20.18 -45.79 24.14
N GLY A 36 -20.85 -46.94 24.26
CA GLY A 36 -22.04 -47.35 23.50
C GLY A 36 -23.38 -46.67 23.89
N PRO A 37 -24.51 -47.18 23.38
CA PRO A 37 -25.64 -46.40 22.86
C PRO A 37 -26.72 -46.08 23.90
N MET A 38 -27.34 -44.90 23.80
CA MET A 38 -28.67 -44.63 24.38
C MET A 38 -29.42 -43.63 23.50
N LEU A 39 -30.64 -43.99 23.15
CA LEU A 39 -31.61 -43.14 22.46
C LEU A 39 -31.98 -41.94 23.35
N GLY A 40 -31.89 -40.72 22.79
CA GLY A 40 -32.69 -39.57 23.23
C GLY A 40 -32.01 -38.51 24.10
N VAL A 41 -32.02 -37.29 23.53
CA VAL A 41 -32.06 -35.95 24.14
C VAL A 41 -30.70 -35.23 24.37
N VAL A 42 -30.68 -33.97 23.87
CA VAL A 42 -29.78 -32.83 24.16
C VAL A 42 -28.48 -32.81 23.30
N HIS A 43 -28.18 -31.83 22.44
CA HIS A 43 -28.32 -30.38 22.57
C HIS A 43 -28.53 -29.71 21.19
N ALA A 44 -29.35 -28.67 21.18
CA ALA A 44 -29.61 -27.80 20.05
C ALA A 44 -28.36 -27.03 19.60
N GLN A 45 -28.06 -27.08 18.30
CA GLN A 45 -27.50 -25.93 17.60
C GLN A 45 -28.28 -25.80 16.30
N GLU A 46 -29.34 -24.99 16.39
CA GLU A 46 -30.02 -24.40 15.27
C GLU A 46 -28.98 -23.92 14.25
N ALA A 47 -29.09 -24.48 13.05
CA ALA A 47 -28.53 -23.88 11.85
C ALA A 47 -29.18 -22.51 11.67
N SER A 48 -28.62 -21.50 12.33
CA SER A 48 -28.87 -20.11 12.00
C SER A 48 -28.24 -19.85 10.64
N PRO A 49 -28.98 -19.34 9.65
CA PRO A 49 -28.36 -18.85 8.43
C PRO A 49 -27.39 -17.74 8.85
N VAL A 50 -26.11 -17.91 8.52
CA VAL A 50 -25.14 -16.82 8.61
C VAL A 50 -25.73 -15.68 7.78
N PRO A 51 -26.01 -14.50 8.35
CA PRO A 51 -26.37 -13.37 7.52
C PRO A 51 -25.19 -13.18 6.58
N ASN A 52 -25.45 -13.29 5.28
CA ASN A 52 -24.63 -12.64 4.28
C ASN A 52 -24.70 -11.15 4.65
N GLN A 53 -23.80 -10.72 5.52
CA GLN A 53 -23.57 -9.30 5.74
C GLN A 53 -23.02 -8.87 4.40
N GLU A 54 -23.93 -8.40 3.53
CA GLU A 54 -23.64 -7.40 2.52
C GLU A 54 -22.72 -6.41 3.24
N GLN A 55 -21.41 -6.54 3.02
CA GLN A 55 -20.50 -5.46 3.32
C GLN A 55 -21.17 -4.25 2.66
N PRO A 56 -21.41 -3.15 3.40
CA PRO A 56 -21.72 -1.91 2.74
C PRO A 56 -20.62 -1.76 1.70
N SER A 57 -21.00 -1.80 0.43
CA SER A 57 -20.13 -1.32 -0.64
C SER A 57 -19.99 0.14 -0.27
N ALA A 58 -18.99 0.45 0.54
CA ALA A 58 -18.59 1.81 0.83
C ALA A 58 -18.27 2.35 -0.55
N GLU A 59 -19.22 3.10 -1.09
CA GLU A 59 -19.05 3.83 -2.33
C GLU A 59 -17.75 4.59 -2.13
N ALA A 60 -16.72 4.21 -2.91
CA ALA A 60 -15.41 4.81 -2.77
C ALA A 60 -15.63 6.33 -2.83
N PRO A 61 -15.03 7.12 -1.92
CA PRO A 61 -15.24 8.56 -1.89
C PRO A 61 -15.02 9.10 -3.31
N SER A 62 -16.10 9.58 -3.92
CA SER A 62 -16.02 10.07 -5.29
C SER A 62 -15.39 11.45 -5.24
N PHE A 63 -14.13 11.53 -5.68
CA PHE A 63 -13.41 12.79 -5.76
C PHE A 63 -13.83 13.54 -7.03
N SER A 64 -14.26 14.79 -6.86
CA SER A 64 -14.59 15.66 -7.99
C SER A 64 -13.34 16.04 -8.79
N ASP A 65 -13.49 16.28 -10.09
CA ASP A 65 -12.40 16.69 -11.00
C ASP A 65 -11.65 17.94 -10.49
N GLU A 66 -12.38 18.91 -9.94
CA GLU A 66 -11.81 20.10 -9.31
C GLU A 66 -10.88 19.76 -8.15
N LYS A 67 -11.27 18.81 -7.28
CA LYS A 67 -10.42 18.35 -6.18
C LYS A 67 -9.18 17.62 -6.70
N LEU A 68 -9.31 16.85 -7.78
CA LEU A 68 -8.16 16.16 -8.39
C LEU A 68 -7.18 17.14 -9.04
N LYS A 69 -7.65 18.28 -9.56
CA LYS A 69 -6.81 19.38 -10.02
C LYS A 69 -6.09 20.07 -8.86
N SER A 70 -6.81 20.42 -7.79
CA SER A 70 -6.20 20.97 -6.58
C SER A 70 -5.17 20.02 -5.97
N PHE A 71 -5.48 18.73 -5.95
CA PHE A 71 -4.55 17.67 -5.56
C PHE A 71 -3.29 17.67 -6.45
N ALA A 72 -3.45 17.75 -7.77
CA ALA A 72 -2.34 17.73 -8.70
C ALA A 72 -1.38 18.91 -8.48
N VAL A 73 -1.91 20.11 -8.24
CA VAL A 73 -1.12 21.29 -7.89
C VAL A 73 -0.38 21.07 -6.56
N ALA A 74 -1.09 20.64 -5.51
CA ALA A 74 -0.50 20.34 -4.21
C ALA A 74 0.61 19.27 -4.31
N PHE A 75 0.37 18.23 -5.12
CA PHE A 75 1.32 17.13 -5.34
C PHE A 75 2.62 17.62 -5.99
N LEU A 76 2.54 18.53 -6.96
CA LEU A 76 3.72 19.13 -7.58
C LEU A 76 4.55 19.93 -6.56
N GLU A 77 3.90 20.71 -5.69
CA GLU A 77 4.59 21.46 -4.63
C GLU A 77 5.23 20.51 -3.59
N VAL A 78 4.50 19.49 -3.15
CA VAL A 78 5.02 18.46 -2.25
C VAL A 78 6.19 17.70 -2.87
N SER A 79 6.13 17.43 -4.19
CA SER A 79 7.23 16.79 -4.92
C SER A 79 8.49 17.66 -4.94
N LYS A 80 8.34 18.98 -5.16
CA LYS A 80 9.46 19.93 -5.08
C LYS A 80 10.11 19.94 -3.70
N ILE A 81 9.30 19.98 -2.64
CA ILE A 81 9.79 19.92 -1.25
C ILE A 81 10.54 18.60 -1.02
N THR A 82 9.98 17.47 -1.47
CA THR A 82 10.65 16.17 -1.34
C THR A 82 12.02 16.18 -2.03
N GLN A 83 12.11 16.74 -3.24
CA GLN A 83 13.38 16.85 -3.96
C GLN A 83 14.40 17.78 -3.26
N GLU A 84 13.94 18.85 -2.61
CA GLU A 84 14.79 19.78 -1.86
C GLU A 84 15.35 19.14 -0.58
N TYR A 85 14.52 18.36 0.13
CA TYR A 85 14.85 17.77 1.43
C TYR A 85 15.56 16.42 1.33
N GLN A 86 15.42 15.70 0.21
CA GLN A 86 16.11 14.43 -0.01
C GLN A 86 17.64 14.52 0.21
N PRO A 87 18.40 15.45 -0.43
CA PRO A 87 19.85 15.55 -0.20
C PRO A 87 20.19 15.99 1.22
N GLN A 88 19.32 16.76 1.89
CA GLN A 88 19.52 17.15 3.28
C GLN A 88 19.40 15.96 4.23
N LEU A 89 18.44 15.06 3.94
CA LEU A 89 18.25 13.83 4.71
C LEU A 89 19.40 12.85 4.48
N GLU A 90 19.89 12.73 3.24
CA GLU A 90 21.08 11.92 2.90
C GLU A 90 22.37 12.49 3.53
N GLY A 91 22.46 13.82 3.67
CA GLY A 91 23.59 14.50 4.29
C GLY A 91 23.56 14.52 5.84
N ALA A 92 22.42 14.20 6.45
CA ALA A 92 22.25 14.20 7.90
C ALA A 92 23.02 13.04 8.56
N LYS A 93 23.89 13.38 9.53
CA LYS A 93 24.87 12.44 10.11
C LYS A 93 24.38 11.75 11.38
N THR A 94 23.43 12.36 12.08
CA THR A 94 22.91 11.87 13.35
C THR A 94 21.41 11.62 13.25
N PRO A 95 20.84 10.73 14.09
CA PRO A 95 19.39 10.56 14.17
C PRO A 95 18.65 11.87 14.48
N GLU A 96 19.24 12.73 15.31
CA GLU A 96 18.68 14.04 15.65
C GLU A 96 18.63 14.98 14.43
N ASP A 97 19.69 15.00 13.60
CA ASP A 97 19.70 15.77 12.35
C ASP A 97 18.66 15.23 11.37
N GLN A 98 18.55 13.91 11.23
CA GLN A 98 17.56 13.28 10.37
C GLN A 98 16.13 13.61 10.82
N GLN A 99 15.86 13.58 12.12
CA GLN A 99 14.56 13.92 12.67
C GLN A 99 14.22 15.40 12.43
N ARG A 100 15.20 16.31 12.59
CA ARG A 100 15.00 17.73 12.30
C ARG A 100 14.66 17.98 10.84
N VAL A 101 15.40 17.38 9.91
CA VAL A 101 15.14 17.48 8.46
C VAL A 101 13.77 16.90 8.12
N GLN A 102 13.40 15.75 8.68
CA GLN A 102 12.07 15.15 8.47
C GLN A 102 10.94 16.01 8.99
N SER A 103 11.08 16.60 10.18
CA SER A 103 10.06 17.49 10.76
C SER A 103 9.87 18.71 9.88
N GLU A 104 10.96 19.36 9.47
CA GLU A 104 10.91 20.55 8.62
C GLU A 104 10.30 20.26 7.24
N ALA A 105 10.66 19.11 6.64
CA ALA A 105 10.03 18.65 5.41
C ALA A 105 8.53 18.43 5.59
N SER A 106 8.13 17.75 6.67
CA SER A 106 6.72 17.43 6.97
C SER A 106 5.90 18.71 7.13
N ASP A 107 6.41 19.68 7.90
CA ASP A 107 5.75 20.98 8.09
C ASP A 107 5.57 21.71 6.75
N LYS A 108 6.60 21.73 5.91
CA LYS A 108 6.50 22.33 4.57
C LYS A 108 5.52 21.60 3.66
N MET A 109 5.51 20.27 3.68
CA MET A 109 4.58 19.47 2.88
C MET A 109 3.14 19.71 3.29
N VAL A 110 2.85 19.76 4.60
CA VAL A 110 1.51 20.11 5.12
C VAL A 110 1.12 21.51 4.65
N ASN A 111 2.02 22.48 4.81
CA ASN A 111 1.75 23.86 4.42
C ASN A 111 1.50 24.01 2.90
N ALA A 112 2.18 23.24 2.06
CA ALA A 112 1.95 23.21 0.62
C ALA A 112 0.56 22.67 0.25
N VAL A 113 0.09 21.64 0.97
CA VAL A 113 -1.26 21.10 0.78
C VAL A 113 -2.31 22.08 1.30
N GLU A 114 -2.12 22.68 2.48
CA GLU A 114 -3.03 23.67 3.06
C GLU A 114 -3.12 24.96 2.24
N SER A 115 -2.04 25.32 1.54
CA SER A 115 -2.02 26.48 0.64
C SER A 115 -2.72 26.21 -0.70
N SER A 116 -3.05 24.96 -0.99
CA SER A 116 -3.74 24.58 -2.22
C SER A 116 -5.24 24.75 -2.05
N GLU A 117 -5.84 25.65 -2.83
CA GLU A 117 -7.28 25.92 -2.75
C GLU A 117 -8.09 24.69 -3.17
N GLY A 118 -9.19 24.41 -2.45
CA GLY A 118 -10.13 23.34 -2.83
C GLY A 118 -9.74 21.94 -2.39
N ILE A 119 -8.69 21.77 -1.58
CA ILE A 119 -8.32 20.48 -0.99
C ILE A 119 -7.82 20.61 0.46
N SER A 120 -8.28 19.70 1.32
CA SER A 120 -7.76 19.58 2.69
C SER A 120 -6.62 18.56 2.79
N VAL A 121 -5.78 18.65 3.82
CA VAL A 121 -4.71 17.66 4.10
C VAL A 121 -5.25 16.23 4.21
N GLU A 122 -6.41 16.08 4.85
CA GLU A 122 -7.10 14.79 4.95
C GLU A 122 -7.52 14.27 3.57
N GLU A 123 -8.14 15.11 2.74
CA GLU A 123 -8.57 14.73 1.38
C GLU A 123 -7.38 14.40 0.49
N TYR A 124 -6.29 15.15 0.58
CA TYR A 124 -5.04 14.84 -0.11
C TYR A 124 -4.55 13.42 0.23
N THR A 125 -4.58 13.08 1.52
CA THR A 125 -4.17 11.75 2.00
C THR A 125 -5.17 10.66 1.58
N GLN A 126 -6.46 10.95 1.55
CA GLN A 126 -7.49 10.02 1.05
C GLN A 126 -7.34 9.75 -0.44
N ILE A 127 -7.07 10.77 -1.25
CA ILE A 127 -6.84 10.64 -2.70
C ILE A 127 -5.62 9.76 -2.96
N ILE A 128 -4.52 9.95 -2.23
CA ILE A 128 -3.32 9.09 -2.34
C ILE A 128 -3.66 7.63 -2.04
N GLN A 129 -4.36 7.38 -0.93
CA GLN A 129 -4.73 6.01 -0.54
C GLN A 129 -5.68 5.36 -1.55
N ALA A 130 -6.69 6.10 -2.02
CA ALA A 130 -7.63 5.62 -3.01
C ALA A 130 -6.92 5.28 -4.34
N ALA A 131 -6.00 6.15 -4.79
CA ALA A 131 -5.22 5.94 -6.00
C ALA A 131 -4.32 4.69 -5.96
N GLN A 132 -3.96 4.18 -4.77
CA GLN A 132 -3.21 2.92 -4.65
C GLN A 132 -4.06 1.69 -4.98
N THR A 133 -5.38 1.77 -4.76
CA THR A 133 -6.32 0.67 -4.97
C THR A 133 -7.21 0.85 -6.20
N ASP A 134 -7.31 2.07 -6.73
CA ASP A 134 -8.11 2.43 -7.89
C ASP A 134 -7.20 2.92 -9.04
N PRO A 135 -6.92 2.06 -10.03
CA PRO A 135 -6.06 2.41 -11.15
C PRO A 135 -6.70 3.48 -12.05
N GLU A 136 -8.03 3.55 -12.16
CA GLU A 136 -8.69 4.58 -12.97
C GLU A 136 -8.55 5.96 -12.32
N LEU A 137 -8.68 6.03 -10.99
CA LEU A 137 -8.40 7.23 -10.22
C LEU A 137 -6.92 7.65 -10.36
N ALA A 138 -5.99 6.70 -10.26
CA ALA A 138 -4.57 6.98 -10.46
C ALA A 138 -4.30 7.57 -11.86
N GLN A 139 -4.91 7.03 -12.91
CA GLN A 139 -4.77 7.59 -14.26
C GLN A 139 -5.33 9.01 -14.38
N LYS A 140 -6.49 9.29 -13.78
CA LYS A 140 -7.06 10.66 -13.75
C LYS A 140 -6.12 11.64 -13.05
N ILE A 141 -5.62 11.28 -11.87
CA ILE A 141 -4.65 12.08 -11.11
C ILE A 141 -3.40 12.37 -11.95
N ASN A 142 -2.81 11.36 -12.60
CA ASN A 142 -1.65 11.56 -13.46
C ASN A 142 -1.94 12.51 -14.64
N GLY A 143 -3.16 12.45 -15.20
CA GLY A 143 -3.61 13.40 -16.21
C GLY A 143 -3.59 14.84 -15.69
N HIS A 144 -4.20 15.09 -14.52
CA HIS A 144 -4.20 16.42 -13.90
C HIS A 144 -2.81 16.90 -13.48
N ILE A 145 -1.93 16.00 -13.01
CA ILE A 145 -0.53 16.35 -12.70
C ILE A 145 0.21 16.79 -13.97
N THR A 146 0.01 16.08 -15.08
CA THR A 146 0.63 16.44 -16.36
C THR A 146 0.09 17.78 -16.88
N GLU A 147 -1.21 18.03 -16.71
CA GLU A 147 -1.84 19.31 -17.07
C GLU A 147 -1.31 20.47 -16.21
N ALA A 148 -1.21 20.28 -14.90
CA ALA A 148 -0.72 21.29 -13.96
C ALA A 148 0.79 21.57 -14.07
N ALA A 149 1.55 20.66 -14.69
CA ALA A 149 2.99 20.81 -14.92
C ALA A 149 3.35 21.58 -16.20
N GLN A 150 2.39 21.88 -17.07
CA GLN A 150 2.58 22.64 -18.31
C GLN A 150 2.42 24.14 -18.10
#